data_AF-A0A9P8MT86-F1
#
_entry.id   AF-A0A9P8MT86-F1
#
_cell.length_a   1.000
_cell.length_b   1.000
_cell.length_c   1.000
_cell.angle_alpha   90.00
_cell.angle_beta   90.00
_cell.angle_gamma   90.00
#
_symmetry.space_group_name_H-M   'P 1'
#
loop_
_entity.id
_entity.type
_entity.pdbx_description
1 polymer ?
#
loop_
_entity_poly.entity_id
_entity_poly.type
_entity_poly.pdbx_seq_one_letter_code
_entity_poly.pdbx_strand_id
1 'polypeptide(L)'
;MDKCGNAGCTKSSPSSLDTDSLQRCSRCRTAAYCSRDCQSAAWPSHKEACFRPNYIIKFHLGPEHITNPPVTRTLSCPAHAVFYMLHLALQTAFGWATTHSFDFAVLDPDYREPADVNEFMRRRMAIGPSGDQLSASEPREYLFRVVDPVEQTMFSGIDRMHESTRRHPNTPEKKADKYKLFQLLDDAQLQNRQIVYTYDFGDNWEHYFTVLGRADSTANFICLDGSGHYVAEDSRGVNGWEDLKAAYRAQNPTKEQRERRQWFERQASNPDPRGLAGDRVNAWDRDKINRDLETDTMFNRFQDNASMAKMFERFMQSSMAPLEASSK
;
A
#
# COMPACT_ATOMS: atom_id res chain seq x y z
N MET A 1 14.33 29.88 1.71
CA MET A 1 14.85 29.83 3.09
C MET A 1 13.66 29.71 4.01
N ASP A 2 13.54 28.59 4.72
CA ASP A 2 12.45 28.38 5.67
C ASP A 2 12.58 29.39 6.83
N LYS A 3 11.47 30.01 7.21
CA LYS A 3 11.39 30.95 8.34
C LYS A 3 10.58 30.33 9.48
N CYS A 4 10.79 30.82 10.70
CA CYS A 4 9.98 30.42 11.84
C CYS A 4 8.49 30.73 11.57
N GLY A 5 7.62 29.75 11.77
CA GLY A 5 6.17 29.89 11.59
C GLY A 5 5.48 30.73 12.67
N ASN A 6 6.19 31.16 13.71
CA ASN A 6 5.67 32.10 14.70
C ASN A 6 5.85 33.54 14.19
N ALA A 7 4.74 34.23 13.89
CA ALA A 7 4.75 35.61 13.43
C ALA A 7 5.37 36.60 14.43
N GLY A 8 5.33 36.28 15.74
CA GLY A 8 5.96 37.07 16.80
C GLY A 8 7.42 36.71 17.06
N CYS A 9 8.05 35.85 16.25
CA CYS A 9 9.44 35.46 16.44
C CYS A 9 10.38 36.62 16.11
N THR A 10 11.16 37.05 17.11
CA THR A 10 12.16 38.13 16.97
C THR A 10 13.54 37.62 16.59
N LYS A 11 13.73 36.30 16.46
CA LYS A 11 14.96 35.74 15.90
C LYS A 11 15.02 36.13 14.42
N SER A 12 15.85 37.12 14.11
CA SER A 12 16.18 37.53 12.74
C SER A 12 16.58 36.30 11.93
N SER A 13 16.15 36.25 10.66
CA SER A 13 16.54 35.19 9.71
C SER A 13 17.99 34.77 9.94
N PRO A 14 18.28 33.47 10.05
CA PRO A 14 19.65 33.05 10.18
C PRO A 14 20.43 33.62 8.99
N SER A 15 21.60 34.19 9.26
CA SER A 15 22.65 34.30 8.24
C SER A 15 22.68 32.99 7.46
N SER A 16 23.01 33.04 6.17
CA SER A 16 22.94 31.95 5.18
C SER A 16 23.67 30.63 5.50
N LEU A 17 24.09 30.43 6.75
CA LEU A 17 24.79 29.29 7.32
C LEU A 17 23.99 28.56 8.44
N ASP A 18 22.84 29.06 8.90
CA ASP A 18 22.14 28.53 10.11
C ASP A 18 20.69 28.03 9.84
N THR A 19 20.37 27.67 8.59
CA THR A 19 19.06 27.10 8.22
C THR A 19 18.81 25.69 8.77
N ASP A 20 19.80 25.08 9.42
CA ASP A 20 19.75 23.72 9.97
C ASP A 20 19.05 23.59 11.34
N SER A 21 18.63 24.70 11.97
CA SER A 21 18.10 24.66 13.34
C SER A 21 16.57 24.67 13.47
N LEU A 22 15.81 24.73 12.37
CA LEU A 22 14.35 24.81 12.45
C LEU A 22 13.73 23.43 12.68
N GLN A 23 12.95 23.32 13.75
CA GLN A 23 12.23 22.10 14.10
C GLN A 23 10.88 22.07 13.38
N ARG A 24 10.70 21.11 12.48
CA ARG A 24 9.42 20.91 11.79
C ARG A 24 8.37 20.40 12.78
N CYS A 25 7.15 20.90 12.64
CA CYS A 25 5.99 20.42 13.37
C CYS A 25 5.90 18.90 13.21
N SER A 26 5.95 18.15 14.32
CA SER A 26 5.87 16.68 14.29
C SER A 26 4.54 16.15 13.75
N ARG A 27 3.49 16.99 13.70
CA ARG A 27 2.15 16.66 13.18
C ARG A 27 2.07 16.82 11.67
N CYS A 28 2.19 18.04 11.15
CA CYS A 28 2.04 18.31 9.71
C CYS A 28 3.32 18.11 8.90
N ARG A 29 4.51 18.19 9.54
CA ARG A 29 5.83 18.27 8.89
C ARG A 29 6.04 19.48 7.94
N THR A 30 5.04 20.35 7.77
CA THR A 30 5.10 21.53 6.89
C THR A 30 5.66 22.76 7.59
N ALA A 31 5.03 23.19 8.69
CA ALA A 31 5.48 24.37 9.45
C ALA A 31 6.78 24.07 10.21
N ALA A 32 7.70 25.03 10.27
CA ALA A 32 8.96 24.90 10.99
C ALA A 32 9.12 26.03 12.02
N TYR A 33 9.71 25.72 13.17
CA TYR A 33 9.80 26.63 14.30
C TYR A 33 11.21 26.69 14.87
N CYS A 34 11.54 27.86 15.41
CA CYS A 34 12.83 28.13 16.04
C CYS A 34 13.07 27.32 17.33
N SER A 35 11.98 26.90 17.97
CA SER A 35 11.92 26.21 19.26
C SER A 35 10.50 25.69 19.49
N ARG A 36 10.35 24.83 20.50
CA ARG A 36 9.04 24.39 20.98
C ARG A 36 8.17 25.56 21.49
N ASP A 37 8.77 26.59 22.08
CA ASP A 37 8.05 27.78 22.53
C ASP A 37 7.48 28.58 21.34
N CYS A 38 8.29 28.76 20.29
CA CYS A 38 7.86 29.33 19.02
C CYS A 38 6.64 28.55 18.46
N GLN A 39 6.70 27.22 18.48
CA GLN A 39 5.58 26.38 18.03
C GLN A 39 4.33 26.54 18.90
N SER A 40 4.47 26.51 20.23
CA SER A 40 3.35 26.64 21.17
C SER A 40 2.68 28.01 21.05
N ALA A 41 3.46 29.08 20.92
CA ALA A 41 2.94 30.44 20.72
C ALA A 41 2.18 30.58 19.39
N ALA A 42 2.64 29.91 18.33
CA ALA A 42 1.96 29.91 17.03
C ALA A 42 0.76 28.95 16.96
N TRP A 43 0.57 28.06 17.96
CA TRP A 43 -0.44 27.00 17.92
C TRP A 43 -1.88 27.49 17.73
N PRO A 44 -2.36 28.57 18.38
CA PRO A 44 -3.73 29.05 18.18
C PRO A 44 -4.09 29.31 16.72
N SER A 45 -3.15 29.84 15.92
CA SER A 45 -3.31 30.04 14.48
C SER A 45 -2.91 28.82 13.65
N HIS A 46 -1.90 28.06 14.06
CA HIS A 46 -1.39 26.93 13.28
C HIS A 46 -2.33 25.73 13.28
N LYS A 47 -3.04 25.47 14.38
CA LYS A 47 -3.86 24.26 14.57
C LYS A 47 -4.90 24.06 13.46
N GLU A 48 -5.45 25.15 12.92
CA GLU A 48 -6.48 25.13 11.89
C GLU A 48 -5.92 24.77 10.49
N ALA A 49 -4.61 24.90 10.31
CA ALA A 49 -3.90 24.57 9.07
C ALA A 49 -2.90 23.41 9.25
N CYS A 50 -2.93 22.73 10.41
CA CYS A 50 -1.96 21.68 10.76
C CYS A 50 -2.37 20.32 10.18
N PHE A 51 -2.27 20.18 8.86
CA PHE A 51 -2.57 18.92 8.17
C PHE A 51 -1.30 18.26 7.64
N ARG A 52 -1.18 16.95 7.81
CA ARG A 52 -0.07 16.19 7.22
C ARG A 52 -0.34 16.01 5.73
N PRO A 53 0.56 16.48 4.84
CA PRO A 53 0.42 16.29 3.40
C PRO A 53 0.29 14.81 3.04
N ASN A 54 -0.50 14.52 2.00
CA ASN A 54 -0.65 13.17 1.47
C ASN A 54 0.67 12.69 0.86
N TYR A 55 0.88 11.38 0.80
CA TYR A 55 2.01 10.79 0.08
C TYR A 55 1.65 10.60 -1.39
N ILE A 56 2.52 10.98 -2.32
CA ILE A 56 2.40 10.55 -3.71
C ILE A 56 3.18 9.24 -3.83
N ILE A 57 2.47 8.13 -4.08
CA ILE A 57 3.06 6.79 -4.13
C ILE A 57 2.71 6.16 -5.48
N LYS A 58 3.73 5.72 -6.20
CA LYS A 58 3.58 4.84 -7.37
C LYS A 58 3.64 3.39 -6.89
N PHE A 59 2.68 2.60 -7.36
CA PHE A 59 2.59 1.16 -7.16
C PHE A 59 2.84 0.48 -8.50
N HIS A 60 3.88 -0.36 -8.56
CA HIS A 60 4.22 -1.12 -9.75
C HIS A 60 4.00 -2.61 -9.46
N LEU A 61 3.04 -3.23 -10.15
CA LEU A 61 2.79 -4.67 -10.01
C LEU A 61 3.87 -5.46 -10.74
N GLY A 62 4.60 -6.32 -10.02
CA GLY A 62 5.60 -7.24 -10.56
C GLY A 62 6.58 -6.59 -11.55
N PRO A 63 7.33 -5.54 -11.17
CA PRO A 63 8.12 -4.71 -12.09
C PRO A 63 9.15 -5.46 -12.92
N GLU A 64 9.62 -6.62 -12.45
CA GLU A 64 10.59 -7.45 -13.16
C GLU A 64 9.95 -8.35 -14.22
N HIS A 65 8.64 -8.60 -14.13
CA HIS A 65 7.95 -9.61 -14.93
C HIS A 65 6.79 -9.04 -15.75
N ILE A 66 6.00 -8.13 -15.19
CA ILE A 66 4.87 -7.48 -15.86
C ILE A 66 5.34 -6.17 -16.46
N THR A 67 6.03 -6.26 -17.59
CA THR A 67 6.70 -5.11 -18.23
C THR A 67 6.07 -4.69 -19.55
N ASN A 68 5.25 -5.54 -20.17
CA ASN A 68 4.67 -5.27 -21.49
C ASN A 68 3.16 -5.57 -21.54
N PRO A 69 2.30 -4.56 -21.29
CA PRO A 69 2.66 -3.27 -20.69
C PRO A 69 2.89 -3.36 -19.18
N PRO A 70 3.57 -2.38 -18.57
CA PRO A 70 3.65 -2.29 -17.13
C PRO A 70 2.29 -1.93 -16.54
N VAL A 71 1.95 -2.56 -15.42
CA VAL A 71 0.70 -2.32 -14.69
C VAL A 71 1.01 -1.48 -13.45
N THR A 72 0.64 -0.20 -13.50
CA THR A 72 1.01 0.78 -12.46
C THR A 72 -0.14 1.71 -12.11
N ARG A 73 -0.16 2.18 -10.87
CA ARG A 73 -1.04 3.27 -10.42
C ARG A 73 -0.23 4.21 -9.53
N THR A 74 -0.39 5.51 -9.72
CA THR A 74 0.19 6.55 -8.85
C THR A 74 -0.96 7.19 -8.09
N LEU A 75 -0.94 7.07 -6.77
CA LEU A 75 -1.99 7.59 -5.89
C LEU A 75 -1.45 8.70 -4.98
N SER A 76 -2.27 9.71 -4.73
CA SER A 76 -2.20 10.54 -3.53
C SER A 76 -2.88 9.79 -2.40
N CYS A 77 -2.12 9.49 -1.34
CA CYS A 77 -2.54 8.66 -0.22
C CYS A 77 -2.62 9.50 1.08
N PRO A 78 -3.78 9.57 1.75
CA PRO A 78 -3.94 10.30 3.00
C PRO A 78 -2.98 9.80 4.08
N ALA A 79 -2.17 10.69 4.64
CA ALA A 79 -1.10 10.29 5.55
C ALA A 79 -1.63 9.62 6.85
N HIS A 80 -2.83 10.00 7.29
CA HIS A 80 -3.50 9.45 8.46
C HIS A 80 -4.35 8.20 8.17
N ALA A 81 -4.45 7.78 6.90
CA ALA A 81 -5.12 6.53 6.56
C ALA A 81 -4.43 5.37 7.24
N VAL A 82 -5.23 4.41 7.69
CA VAL A 82 -4.70 3.10 8.11
C VAL A 82 -4.36 2.28 6.87
N PHE A 83 -3.41 1.35 6.98
CA PHE A 83 -3.00 0.50 5.86
C PHE A 83 -4.15 -0.33 5.28
N TYR A 84 -5.18 -0.64 6.06
CA TYR A 84 -6.39 -1.28 5.55
C TYR A 84 -7.12 -0.41 4.53
N MET A 85 -7.20 0.90 4.75
CA MET A 85 -7.77 1.83 3.76
C MET A 85 -6.92 1.90 2.49
N LEU A 86 -5.59 1.84 2.62
CA LEU A 86 -4.69 1.73 1.47
C LEU A 86 -4.93 0.41 0.70
N HIS A 87 -5.11 -0.71 1.41
CA HIS A 87 -5.45 -1.98 0.77
C HIS A 87 -6.72 -1.85 -0.08
N LEU A 88 -7.80 -1.29 0.47
CA LEU A 88 -9.05 -1.09 -0.30
C LEU A 88 -8.88 -0.13 -1.49
N ALA A 89 -8.05 0.90 -1.33
CA ALA A 89 -7.74 1.82 -2.41
C ALA A 89 -6.97 1.12 -3.54
N LEU A 90 -6.02 0.24 -3.22
CA LEU A 90 -5.30 -0.57 -4.20
C LEU A 90 -6.23 -1.58 -4.88
N GLN A 91 -7.09 -2.25 -4.13
CA GLN A 91 -8.09 -3.16 -4.69
C GLN A 91 -9.02 -2.45 -5.67
N THR A 92 -9.39 -1.21 -5.37
CA THR A 92 -10.18 -0.37 -6.28
C THR A 92 -9.37 0.06 -7.51
N ALA A 93 -8.16 0.60 -7.31
CA ALA A 93 -7.32 1.12 -8.40
C ALA A 93 -6.83 0.04 -9.37
N PHE A 94 -6.67 -1.19 -8.89
CA PHE A 94 -6.29 -2.37 -9.67
C PHE A 94 -7.47 -3.30 -9.96
N GLY A 95 -8.72 -2.88 -9.73
CA GLY A 95 -9.90 -3.62 -10.18
C GLY A 95 -10.03 -5.03 -9.60
N TRP A 96 -9.57 -5.25 -8.37
CA TRP A 96 -9.62 -6.53 -7.67
C TRP A 96 -10.85 -6.68 -6.77
N ALA A 97 -11.10 -7.91 -6.34
CA ALA A 97 -12.34 -8.35 -5.73
C ALA A 97 -12.30 -8.40 -4.20
N THR A 98 -11.17 -8.07 -3.55
CA THR A 98 -11.00 -8.14 -2.08
C THR A 98 -11.29 -9.51 -1.47
N THR A 99 -10.98 -10.58 -2.19
CA THR A 99 -11.32 -11.96 -1.80
C THR A 99 -10.19 -12.71 -1.12
N HIS A 100 -8.97 -12.17 -1.17
CA HIS A 100 -7.77 -12.84 -0.64
C HIS A 100 -7.09 -12.02 0.46
N SER A 101 -6.19 -12.71 1.17
CA SER A 101 -5.36 -12.14 2.23
C SER A 101 -4.27 -11.25 1.67
N PHE A 102 -3.75 -10.35 2.52
CA PHE A 102 -2.72 -9.41 2.12
C PHE A 102 -1.78 -9.03 3.26
N ASP A 103 -0.64 -8.46 2.90
CA ASP A 103 0.19 -7.69 3.82
C ASP A 103 0.92 -6.54 3.11
N PHE A 104 1.53 -5.69 3.92
CA PHE A 104 2.56 -4.74 3.48
C PHE A 104 3.84 -5.10 4.23
N ALA A 105 4.96 -5.22 3.53
CA ALA A 105 6.23 -5.60 4.12
C ALA A 105 7.35 -4.64 3.72
N VAL A 106 8.21 -4.31 4.68
CA VAL A 106 9.47 -3.60 4.42
C VAL A 106 10.55 -4.66 4.19
N LEU A 107 11.13 -4.69 3.00
CA LEU A 107 12.15 -5.68 2.65
C LEU A 107 13.44 -5.47 3.47
N ASP A 108 14.03 -6.57 3.92
CA ASP A 108 15.38 -6.59 4.47
C ASP A 108 16.39 -6.60 3.30
N PRO A 109 17.17 -5.53 3.09
CA PRO A 109 18.11 -5.45 1.97
C PRO A 109 19.23 -6.49 2.04
N ASP A 110 19.44 -7.10 3.20
CA ASP A 110 20.45 -8.13 3.41
C ASP A 110 19.91 -9.55 3.18
N TYR A 111 18.59 -9.70 3.02
CA TYR A 111 17.98 -11.00 2.74
C TYR A 111 18.37 -11.52 1.35
N ARG A 112 18.72 -12.80 1.28
CA ARG A 112 18.98 -13.52 0.04
C ARG A 112 18.24 -14.84 0.10
N GLU A 113 17.45 -15.11 -0.92
CA GLU A 113 16.83 -16.42 -1.08
C GLU A 113 17.92 -17.48 -1.32
N PRO A 114 17.83 -18.66 -0.68
CA PRO A 114 18.79 -19.72 -0.93
C PRO A 114 18.79 -20.17 -2.38
N ALA A 115 19.98 -20.19 -3.02
CA ALA A 115 20.12 -20.69 -4.39
C ALA A 115 19.89 -22.20 -4.51
N ASP A 116 20.11 -22.95 -3.41
CA ASP A 116 19.82 -24.38 -3.36
C ASP A 116 18.35 -24.63 -3.01
N VAL A 117 17.62 -25.25 -3.94
CA VAL A 117 16.21 -25.62 -3.79
C VAL A 117 15.98 -26.53 -2.58
N ASN A 118 16.92 -27.41 -2.24
CA ASN A 118 16.78 -28.27 -1.07
C ASN A 118 16.90 -27.48 0.23
N GLU A 119 17.79 -26.48 0.27
CA GLU A 119 17.88 -25.55 1.38
C GLU A 119 16.61 -24.70 1.49
N PHE A 120 16.14 -24.15 0.38
CA PHE A 120 14.90 -23.39 0.32
C PHE A 120 13.71 -24.19 0.88
N MET A 121 13.52 -25.42 0.38
CA MET A 121 12.45 -26.30 0.83
C MET A 121 12.57 -26.66 2.31
N ARG A 122 13.78 -26.98 2.77
CA ARG A 122 14.05 -27.27 4.18
C ARG A 122 13.70 -26.07 5.06
N ARG A 123 14.10 -24.85 4.67
CA ARG A 123 13.74 -23.63 5.42
C ARG A 123 12.23 -23.44 5.47
N ARG A 124 11.52 -23.58 4.34
CA ARG A 124 10.05 -23.46 4.31
C ARG A 124 9.34 -24.51 5.16
N MET A 125 9.84 -25.74 5.19
CA MET A 125 9.27 -26.79 6.05
C MET A 125 9.52 -26.52 7.54
N ALA A 126 10.63 -25.87 7.90
CA ALA A 126 10.96 -25.54 9.30
C ALA A 126 10.08 -24.43 9.92
N ILE A 127 9.34 -23.69 9.10
CA ILE A 127 8.45 -22.61 9.53
C ILE A 127 7.25 -23.13 10.34
N GLY A 128 6.86 -24.38 10.10
CA GLY A 128 5.68 -24.99 10.69
C GLY A 128 4.38 -24.40 10.13
N PRO A 129 3.23 -25.00 10.49
CA PRO A 129 1.93 -24.57 9.96
C PRO A 129 1.51 -23.17 10.41
N SER A 130 2.03 -22.69 11.55
CA SER A 130 1.63 -21.41 12.17
C SER A 130 2.65 -20.28 11.95
N GLY A 131 3.84 -20.56 11.41
CA GLY A 131 4.86 -19.53 11.17
C GLY A 131 5.75 -19.19 12.37
N ASP A 132 5.65 -19.94 13.45
CA ASP A 132 6.27 -19.67 14.75
C ASP A 132 7.46 -20.58 15.08
N GLN A 133 7.77 -21.54 14.21
CA GLN A 133 8.81 -22.55 14.46
C GLN A 133 10.19 -22.18 13.90
N LEU A 134 10.29 -21.08 13.15
CA LEU A 134 11.56 -20.53 12.67
C LEU A 134 12.43 -20.06 13.84
N SER A 135 13.69 -20.48 13.82
CA SER A 135 14.71 -19.95 14.74
C SER A 135 14.96 -18.47 14.48
N ALA A 136 15.18 -17.69 15.54
CA ALA A 136 15.57 -16.28 15.44
C ALA A 136 16.94 -16.05 14.78
N SER A 137 17.75 -17.11 14.61
CA SER A 137 19.01 -17.06 13.88
C SER A 137 18.86 -17.17 12.36
N GLU A 138 17.69 -17.57 11.87
CA GLU A 138 17.43 -17.66 10.43
C GLU A 138 17.38 -16.24 9.82
N PRO A 139 17.79 -16.08 8.55
CA PRO A 139 17.65 -14.80 7.85
C PRO A 139 16.17 -14.42 7.73
N ARG A 140 15.83 -13.20 8.14
CA ARG A 140 14.48 -12.64 7.94
C ARG A 140 14.40 -11.95 6.59
N GLU A 141 13.28 -12.13 5.90
CA GLU A 141 13.02 -11.46 4.62
C GLU A 141 12.53 -10.02 4.80
N TYR A 142 11.81 -9.77 5.90
CA TYR A 142 11.14 -8.50 6.14
C TYR A 142 11.62 -7.87 7.45
N LEU A 143 11.92 -6.57 7.42
CA LEU A 143 12.26 -5.77 8.60
C LEU A 143 11.02 -5.48 9.46
N PHE A 144 9.86 -5.36 8.81
CA PHE A 144 8.59 -4.97 9.42
C PHE A 144 7.43 -5.39 8.53
N ARG A 145 6.29 -5.79 9.12
CA ARG A 145 5.08 -6.12 8.38
C ARG A 145 3.84 -5.41 8.94
N VAL A 146 2.93 -5.04 8.05
CA VAL A 146 1.56 -4.63 8.36
C VAL A 146 0.62 -5.66 7.77
N VAL A 147 -0.05 -6.42 8.62
CA VAL A 147 -0.75 -7.65 8.25
C VAL A 147 -2.27 -7.48 8.24
N ASP A 148 -2.95 -8.31 7.45
CA ASP A 148 -4.40 -8.47 7.45
C ASP A 148 -4.97 -8.56 8.89
N PRO A 149 -5.99 -7.76 9.24
CA PRO A 149 -6.55 -7.75 10.59
C PRO A 149 -7.31 -9.02 10.95
N VAL A 150 -7.90 -9.73 9.97
CA VAL A 150 -8.77 -10.88 10.21
C VAL A 150 -8.02 -11.98 10.96
N GLU A 151 -8.62 -12.44 12.07
CA GLU A 151 -8.03 -13.47 12.93
C GLU A 151 -7.94 -14.82 12.22
N GLN A 152 -6.87 -15.55 12.54
CA GLN A 152 -6.64 -16.89 12.01
C GLN A 152 -7.66 -17.84 12.62
N THR A 153 -8.42 -18.51 11.74
CA THR A 153 -9.26 -19.65 12.12
C THR A 153 -8.89 -20.84 11.26
N MET A 154 -9.19 -22.05 11.73
CA MET A 154 -8.93 -23.30 10.98
C MET A 154 -9.66 -23.40 9.62
N PHE A 155 -10.51 -22.42 9.29
CA PHE A 155 -11.27 -22.32 8.05
C PHE A 155 -10.92 -21.08 7.21
N SER A 156 -9.84 -20.35 7.56
CA SER A 156 -9.56 -19.01 7.03
C SER A 156 -8.97 -18.96 5.59
N GLY A 157 -9.36 -19.87 4.71
CA GLY A 157 -9.03 -19.83 3.28
C GLY A 157 -7.74 -20.56 2.90
N ILE A 158 -7.70 -21.10 1.67
CA ILE A 158 -6.55 -21.83 1.10
C ILE A 158 -5.35 -20.89 0.92
N ASP A 159 -5.58 -19.63 0.61
CA ASP A 159 -4.56 -18.60 0.42
C ASP A 159 -3.75 -18.34 1.71
N ARG A 160 -4.37 -18.40 2.90
CA ARG A 160 -3.67 -18.22 4.18
C ARG A 160 -2.69 -19.33 4.55
N MET A 161 -2.73 -20.47 3.85
CA MET A 161 -1.72 -21.53 4.03
C MET A 161 -0.29 -21.02 3.80
N HIS A 162 -0.13 -20.00 2.95
CA HIS A 162 1.16 -19.39 2.66
C HIS A 162 1.55 -18.26 3.63
N GLU A 163 0.63 -17.80 4.49
CA GLU A 163 0.90 -16.71 5.44
C GLU A 163 2.00 -17.07 6.44
N SER A 164 2.03 -18.33 6.92
CA SER A 164 3.04 -18.82 7.85
C SER A 164 4.45 -18.61 7.31
N THR A 165 4.64 -18.85 6.00
CA THR A 165 5.95 -18.73 5.34
C THR A 165 6.51 -17.32 5.28
N ARG A 166 5.69 -16.31 5.60
CA ARG A 166 6.07 -14.89 5.61
C ARG A 166 6.39 -14.37 7.02
N ARG A 167 6.20 -15.20 8.06
CA ARG A 167 6.44 -14.83 9.47
C ARG A 167 7.89 -15.09 9.86
N HIS A 168 8.39 -14.26 10.76
CA HIS A 168 9.71 -14.43 11.36
C HIS A 168 9.73 -13.82 12.77
N PRO A 169 10.35 -14.47 13.77
CA PRO A 169 10.31 -14.01 15.18
C PRO A 169 10.90 -12.60 15.39
N ASN A 170 11.90 -12.22 14.58
CA ASN A 170 12.52 -10.89 14.63
C ASN A 170 11.86 -9.86 13.70
N THR A 171 10.69 -10.15 13.14
CA THR A 171 9.96 -9.23 12.25
C THR A 171 8.73 -8.71 12.98
N PRO A 172 8.72 -7.44 13.43
CA PRO A 172 7.57 -6.87 14.10
C PRO A 172 6.37 -6.78 13.15
N GLU A 173 5.18 -7.10 13.67
CA GLU A 173 3.92 -7.02 12.94
C GLU A 173 2.97 -5.99 13.55
N LYS A 174 2.25 -5.25 12.71
CA LYS A 174 1.11 -4.40 13.11
C LYS A 174 -0.12 -4.74 12.28
N LYS A 175 -1.30 -4.55 12.85
CA LYS A 175 -2.56 -4.83 12.17
C LYS A 175 -2.95 -3.66 11.26
N ALA A 176 -3.33 -3.96 10.02
CA ALA A 176 -3.57 -2.95 8.98
C ALA A 176 -4.74 -2.01 9.31
N ASP A 177 -5.69 -2.43 10.14
CA ASP A 177 -6.83 -1.63 10.63
C ASP A 177 -6.45 -0.59 11.69
N LYS A 178 -5.22 -0.67 12.23
CA LYS A 178 -4.75 0.16 13.36
C LYS A 178 -3.52 0.98 13.03
N TYR A 179 -2.71 0.55 12.06
CA TYR A 179 -1.44 1.19 11.73
C TYR A 179 -1.61 2.20 10.60
N LYS A 180 -1.17 3.44 10.82
CA LYS A 180 -1.32 4.55 9.87
C LYS A 180 -0.13 4.66 8.92
N LEU A 181 -0.38 5.14 7.69
CA LEU A 181 0.66 5.30 6.66
C LEU A 181 1.85 6.12 7.17
N PHE A 182 1.58 7.25 7.84
CA PHE A 182 2.66 8.10 8.34
C PHE A 182 3.53 7.44 9.40
N GLN A 183 3.00 6.45 10.13
CA GLN A 183 3.76 5.74 11.17
C GLN A 183 4.84 4.85 10.55
N LEU A 184 4.60 4.31 9.35
CA LEU A 184 5.62 3.57 8.61
C LEU A 184 6.50 4.50 7.76
N LEU A 185 5.87 5.33 6.93
CA LEU A 185 6.55 6.07 5.87
C LEU A 185 7.43 7.22 6.39
N ASP A 186 7.18 7.70 7.61
CA ASP A 186 8.04 8.71 8.26
C ASP A 186 8.93 8.12 9.36
N ASP A 187 8.96 6.79 9.55
CA ASP A 187 9.86 6.13 10.50
C ASP A 187 11.30 6.24 10.01
N ALA A 188 12.15 6.93 10.77
CA ALA A 188 13.55 7.16 10.40
C ALA A 188 14.37 5.88 10.21
N GLN A 189 14.00 4.76 10.84
CA GLN A 189 14.70 3.48 10.70
C GLN A 189 14.29 2.72 9.43
N LEU A 190 13.07 2.97 8.94
CA LEU A 190 12.47 2.28 7.79
C LEU A 190 12.37 3.18 6.55
N GLN A 191 12.72 4.46 6.67
CA GLN A 191 12.80 5.40 5.55
C GLN A 191 13.73 4.87 4.45
N ASN A 192 13.33 5.13 3.20
CA ASN A 192 14.04 4.73 1.98
C ASN A 192 14.23 3.22 1.79
N ARG A 193 13.54 2.38 2.58
CA ARG A 193 13.48 0.93 2.34
C ARG A 193 12.40 0.61 1.31
N GLN A 194 12.62 -0.47 0.56
CA GLN A 194 11.60 -0.96 -0.37
C GLN A 194 10.41 -1.52 0.42
N ILE A 195 9.21 -1.06 0.06
CA ILE A 195 7.96 -1.57 0.60
C ILE A 195 7.26 -2.35 -0.51
N VAL A 196 6.73 -3.51 -0.16
CA VAL A 196 5.93 -4.37 -1.03
C VAL A 196 4.56 -4.56 -0.41
N TYR A 197 3.51 -4.43 -1.23
CA TYR A 197 2.16 -4.89 -0.90
C TYR A 197 1.93 -6.21 -1.63
N THR A 198 1.70 -7.28 -0.87
CA THR A 198 1.39 -8.59 -1.44
C THR A 198 -0.08 -8.88 -1.24
N TYR A 199 -0.78 -9.25 -2.32
CA TYR A 199 -2.18 -9.65 -2.32
C TYR A 199 -2.31 -11.05 -2.92
N ASP A 200 -3.19 -11.85 -2.33
CA ASP A 200 -3.33 -13.28 -2.62
C ASP A 200 -2.02 -14.03 -2.42
N PHE A 201 -1.84 -14.64 -1.25
CA PHE A 201 -0.61 -15.39 -0.98
C PHE A 201 -0.49 -16.69 -1.80
N GLY A 202 -1.55 -17.12 -2.51
CA GLY A 202 -1.47 -18.20 -3.48
C GLY A 202 -0.82 -17.74 -4.79
N ASP A 203 -1.38 -16.70 -5.41
CA ASP A 203 -0.87 -16.15 -6.68
C ASP A 203 0.33 -15.21 -6.52
N ASN A 204 0.56 -14.71 -5.30
CA ASN A 204 1.64 -13.83 -4.86
C ASN A 204 1.75 -12.53 -5.69
N TRP A 205 0.66 -11.76 -5.76
CA TRP A 205 0.67 -10.48 -6.48
C TRP A 205 1.38 -9.39 -5.68
N GLU A 206 2.55 -8.95 -6.16
CA GLU A 206 3.40 -8.00 -5.46
C GLU A 206 3.43 -6.62 -6.12
N HIS A 207 3.02 -5.60 -5.37
CA HIS A 207 3.16 -4.19 -5.76
C HIS A 207 4.33 -3.54 -5.03
N TYR A 208 5.28 -3.03 -5.80
CA TYR A 208 6.43 -2.32 -5.29
C TYR A 208 6.14 -0.83 -5.21
N PHE A 209 6.43 -0.25 -4.04
CA PHE A 209 6.18 1.15 -3.77
C PHE A 209 7.33 2.02 -4.29
N THR A 210 7.00 3.20 -4.79
CA THR A 210 7.95 4.30 -4.97
C THR A 210 7.30 5.57 -4.45
N VAL A 211 7.82 6.13 -3.37
CA VAL A 211 7.34 7.41 -2.82
C VAL A 211 7.94 8.54 -3.65
N LEU A 212 7.10 9.23 -4.43
CA LEU A 212 7.51 10.27 -5.37
C LEU A 212 7.50 11.67 -4.74
N GLY A 213 6.80 11.86 -3.63
CA GLY A 213 6.71 13.16 -2.97
C GLY A 213 5.50 13.30 -2.06
N ARG A 214 5.01 14.53 -1.98
CA ARG A 214 3.85 14.92 -1.17
C ARG A 214 2.83 15.67 -2.02
N ALA A 215 1.56 15.57 -1.65
CA ALA A 215 0.45 16.33 -2.22
C ALA A 215 -0.32 17.05 -1.10
N ASP A 216 -1.20 17.97 -1.47
CA ASP A 216 -2.09 18.64 -0.52
C ASP A 216 -2.90 17.62 0.30
N SER A 217 -3.18 17.97 1.55
CA SER A 217 -3.87 17.08 2.46
C SER A 217 -5.34 16.95 2.08
N THR A 218 -5.81 15.72 1.90
CA THR A 218 -7.22 15.38 1.69
C THR A 218 -7.53 14.06 2.38
N ALA A 219 -8.80 13.80 2.66
CA ALA A 219 -9.24 12.51 3.17
C ALA A 219 -9.36 11.42 2.07
N ASN A 220 -9.36 11.82 0.79
CA ASN A 220 -9.60 10.92 -0.33
C ASN A 220 -8.29 10.34 -0.86
N PHE A 221 -8.31 9.07 -1.25
CA PHE A 221 -7.30 8.56 -2.18
C PHE A 221 -7.60 9.10 -3.58
N ILE A 222 -6.57 9.55 -4.30
CA ILE A 222 -6.73 10.12 -5.64
C ILE A 222 -5.73 9.45 -6.57
N CYS A 223 -6.22 8.80 -7.62
CA CYS A 223 -5.41 8.32 -8.72
C CYS A 223 -4.96 9.50 -9.60
N LEU A 224 -3.65 9.71 -9.64
CA LEU A 224 -2.99 10.79 -10.37
C LEU A 224 -2.55 10.34 -11.76
N ASP A 225 -2.03 9.11 -11.84
CA ASP A 225 -1.43 8.54 -13.04
C ASP A 225 -1.49 7.00 -13.01
N GLY A 226 -1.23 6.35 -14.14
CA GLY A 226 -1.26 4.89 -14.26
C GLY A 226 -0.93 4.37 -15.65
N SER A 227 -0.82 3.05 -15.75
CA SER A 227 -0.59 2.34 -17.01
C SER A 227 -1.10 0.92 -16.90
N GLY A 228 -1.51 0.34 -18.03
CA GLY A 228 -1.84 -1.07 -18.15
C GLY A 228 -3.20 -1.43 -17.58
N HIS A 229 -3.80 -2.45 -18.20
CA HIS A 229 -5.01 -3.09 -17.71
C HIS A 229 -4.81 -3.67 -16.31
N TYR A 230 -5.88 -3.76 -15.52
CA TYR A 230 -5.83 -4.53 -14.28
C TYR A 230 -5.60 -6.02 -14.58
N VAL A 231 -4.95 -6.71 -13.65
CA VAL A 231 -4.68 -8.14 -13.76
C VAL A 231 -5.91 -8.93 -13.35
N ALA A 232 -6.17 -10.04 -14.05
CA ALA A 232 -7.26 -10.95 -13.74
C ALA A 232 -7.00 -11.63 -12.38
N GLU A 233 -7.98 -11.57 -11.48
CA GLU A 233 -8.05 -12.36 -10.25
C GLU A 233 -7.97 -13.85 -10.59
N ASP A 234 -7.34 -14.63 -9.71
CA ASP A 234 -7.19 -16.08 -9.83
C ASP A 234 -6.51 -16.52 -11.15
N SER A 235 -5.68 -15.66 -11.73
CA SER A 235 -5.00 -15.95 -12.99
C SER A 235 -3.75 -16.81 -12.84
N ARG A 236 -3.45 -17.32 -11.63
CA ARG A 236 -2.31 -18.19 -11.30
C ARG A 236 -0.98 -17.45 -11.32
N GLY A 237 -0.99 -16.26 -10.72
CA GLY A 237 0.17 -15.39 -10.61
C GLY A 237 0.67 -14.88 -11.96
N VAL A 238 1.85 -14.29 -11.93
CA VAL A 238 2.48 -13.61 -13.06
C VAL A 238 2.47 -14.44 -14.36
N ASN A 239 2.83 -15.72 -14.27
CA ASN A 239 2.91 -16.59 -15.45
C ASN A 239 1.55 -16.78 -16.11
N GLY A 240 0.50 -17.02 -15.33
CA GLY A 240 -0.81 -17.23 -15.91
C GLY A 240 -1.45 -15.95 -16.45
N TRP A 241 -1.07 -14.77 -15.94
CA TRP A 241 -1.38 -13.48 -16.57
C TRP A 241 -0.65 -13.28 -17.89
N GLU A 242 0.64 -13.58 -17.98
CA GLU A 242 1.40 -13.50 -19.25
C GLU A 242 0.84 -14.48 -20.29
N ASP A 243 0.48 -15.69 -19.89
CA ASP A 243 -0.21 -16.66 -20.74
C ASP A 243 -1.56 -16.14 -21.24
N LEU A 244 -2.34 -15.45 -20.39
CA LEU A 244 -3.60 -14.83 -20.80
C LEU A 244 -3.36 -13.74 -21.85
N LYS A 245 -2.35 -12.87 -21.66
CA LYS A 245 -1.96 -11.89 -22.67
C LYS A 245 -1.50 -12.56 -23.97
N ALA A 246 -0.70 -13.62 -23.88
CA ALA A 246 -0.28 -14.42 -25.03
C ALA A 246 -1.47 -15.04 -25.75
N ALA A 247 -2.47 -15.52 -24.99
CA ALA A 247 -3.71 -16.04 -25.53
C ALA A 247 -4.41 -14.97 -26.37
N TYR A 248 -4.51 -13.71 -25.94
CA TYR A 248 -5.11 -12.63 -26.75
C TYR A 248 -4.26 -12.16 -27.94
N ARG A 249 -2.93 -12.26 -27.87
CA ARG A 249 -2.01 -11.92 -28.98
C ARG A 249 -2.06 -12.94 -30.13
N ALA A 250 -2.46 -14.18 -29.85
CA ALA A 250 -2.51 -15.23 -30.86
C ALA A 250 -3.53 -14.94 -31.96
N GLN A 251 -3.08 -14.90 -33.22
CA GLN A 251 -3.94 -14.74 -34.39
C GLN A 251 -4.87 -15.95 -34.58
N ASN A 252 -4.34 -17.16 -34.34
CA ASN A 252 -5.07 -18.42 -34.40
C ASN A 252 -4.97 -19.12 -33.03
N PRO A 253 -5.81 -18.75 -32.04
CA PRO A 253 -5.68 -19.29 -30.70
C PRO A 253 -5.97 -20.79 -30.67
N THR A 254 -5.26 -21.53 -29.81
CA THR A 254 -5.56 -22.93 -29.50
C THR A 254 -6.91 -23.05 -28.76
N LYS A 255 -7.40 -24.28 -28.57
CA LYS A 255 -8.59 -24.53 -27.74
C LYS A 255 -8.41 -23.98 -26.32
N GLU A 256 -7.27 -24.29 -25.69
CA GLU A 256 -6.94 -23.81 -24.34
C GLU A 256 -6.86 -22.28 -24.28
N GLN A 257 -6.25 -21.64 -25.28
CA GLN A 257 -6.20 -20.17 -25.33
C GLN A 257 -7.59 -19.55 -25.46
N ARG A 258 -8.50 -20.14 -26.25
CA ARG A 258 -9.90 -19.68 -26.33
C ARG A 258 -10.63 -19.85 -25.00
N GLU A 259 -10.44 -20.98 -24.33
CA GLU A 259 -11.03 -21.23 -23.01
C GLU A 259 -10.52 -20.23 -21.97
N ARG A 260 -9.22 -19.92 -21.99
CA ARG A 260 -8.61 -18.92 -21.09
C ARG A 260 -9.15 -17.51 -21.35
N ARG A 261 -9.33 -17.12 -22.62
CA ARG A 261 -9.99 -15.85 -22.98
C ARG A 261 -11.42 -15.80 -22.44
N GLN A 262 -12.21 -16.85 -22.69
CA GLN A 262 -13.60 -16.95 -22.25
C GLN A 262 -13.73 -16.90 -20.73
N TRP A 263 -12.82 -17.55 -20.00
CA TRP A 263 -12.76 -17.47 -18.55
C TRP A 263 -12.59 -16.02 -18.08
N PHE A 264 -11.62 -15.28 -18.62
CA PHE A 264 -11.43 -13.87 -18.23
C PHE A 264 -12.63 -12.99 -18.60
N GLU A 265 -13.26 -13.25 -19.74
CA GLU A 265 -14.40 -12.45 -20.21
C GLU A 265 -15.67 -12.63 -19.36
N ARG A 266 -15.80 -13.75 -18.64
CA ARG A 266 -17.11 -14.16 -18.08
C ARG A 266 -17.09 -14.76 -16.68
N GLN A 267 -15.97 -15.27 -16.21
CA GLN A 267 -15.91 -16.14 -15.04
C GLN A 267 -14.88 -15.71 -14.00
N ALA A 268 -13.81 -15.00 -14.39
CA ALA A 268 -12.87 -14.43 -13.44
C ALA A 268 -13.61 -13.56 -12.40
N SER A 269 -13.06 -13.44 -11.20
CA SER A 269 -13.68 -12.66 -10.10
C SER A 269 -13.78 -11.17 -10.43
N ASN A 270 -12.95 -10.68 -11.37
CA ASN A 270 -12.99 -9.33 -11.93
C ASN A 270 -13.01 -9.35 -13.47
N PRO A 271 -14.06 -9.91 -14.11
CA PRO A 271 -14.02 -10.16 -15.55
C PRO A 271 -14.05 -8.86 -16.35
N ASP A 272 -13.42 -8.85 -17.52
CA ASP A 272 -13.67 -7.83 -18.55
C ASP A 272 -14.30 -8.49 -19.77
N PRO A 273 -15.61 -8.32 -20.03
CA PRO A 273 -16.29 -8.89 -21.19
C PRO A 273 -15.71 -8.46 -22.55
N ARG A 274 -14.90 -7.40 -22.59
CA ARG A 274 -14.21 -6.92 -23.80
C ARG A 274 -12.81 -7.53 -23.97
N GLY A 275 -12.32 -8.26 -22.98
CA GLY A 275 -11.02 -8.91 -22.98
C GLY A 275 -9.84 -7.95 -23.17
N LEU A 276 -8.72 -8.50 -23.65
CA LEU A 276 -7.44 -7.78 -23.81
C LEU A 276 -7.03 -7.60 -25.28
N ALA A 277 -7.96 -7.77 -26.22
CA ALA A 277 -7.65 -7.71 -27.65
C ALA A 277 -7.15 -6.33 -28.10
N GLY A 278 -6.18 -6.31 -29.00
CA GLY A 278 -5.58 -5.08 -29.51
C GLY A 278 -4.93 -4.25 -28.40
N ASP A 279 -5.27 -2.96 -28.36
CA ASP A 279 -4.71 -2.03 -27.37
C ASP A 279 -5.37 -2.14 -25.98
N ARG A 280 -6.38 -3.02 -25.81
CA ARG A 280 -7.06 -3.17 -24.52
C ARG A 280 -6.15 -3.66 -23.40
N VAL A 281 -5.05 -4.33 -23.72
CA VAL A 281 -4.03 -4.68 -22.71
C VAL A 281 -3.43 -3.44 -22.01
N ASN A 282 -3.50 -2.28 -22.65
CA ASN A 282 -3.10 -0.98 -22.11
C ASN A 282 -4.27 -0.21 -21.47
N ALA A 283 -5.50 -0.70 -21.55
CA ALA A 283 -6.68 0.09 -21.17
C ALA A 283 -6.80 0.23 -19.65
N TRP A 284 -6.92 1.47 -19.19
CA TRP A 284 -7.26 1.84 -17.82
C TRP A 284 -8.01 3.17 -17.85
N ASP A 285 -8.78 3.46 -16.81
CA ASP A 285 -9.64 4.65 -16.75
C ASP A 285 -9.44 5.36 -15.41
N ARG A 286 -8.63 6.44 -15.42
CA ARG A 286 -8.34 7.24 -14.23
C ARG A 286 -9.61 7.83 -13.62
N ASP A 287 -10.53 8.31 -14.45
CA ASP A 287 -11.72 8.99 -13.97
C ASP A 287 -12.69 8.00 -13.34
N LYS A 288 -12.81 6.78 -13.91
CA LYS A 288 -13.52 5.68 -13.27
C LYS A 288 -12.88 5.30 -11.94
N ILE A 289 -11.55 5.12 -11.91
CA ILE A 289 -10.85 4.79 -10.66
C ILE A 289 -11.11 5.88 -9.61
N ASN A 290 -11.04 7.15 -9.97
CA ASN A 290 -11.28 8.25 -9.02
C ASN A 290 -12.72 8.28 -8.51
N ARG A 291 -13.73 8.03 -9.37
CA ARG A 291 -15.13 7.87 -8.91
C ARG A 291 -15.29 6.73 -7.93
N ASP A 292 -14.61 5.60 -8.18
CA ASP A 292 -14.67 4.43 -7.32
C ASP A 292 -13.86 4.60 -6.01
N LEU A 293 -12.83 5.45 -6.03
CA LEU A 293 -12.00 5.82 -4.87
C LEU A 293 -12.64 6.90 -4.00
N GLU A 294 -13.76 7.49 -4.42
CA GLU A 294 -14.52 8.39 -3.53
C GLU A 294 -14.87 7.65 -2.25
N THR A 295 -14.60 8.31 -1.13
CA THR A 295 -14.61 7.70 0.21
C THR A 295 -15.98 7.05 0.52
N ASP A 296 -17.08 7.70 0.13
CA ASP A 296 -18.44 7.13 0.26
C ASP A 296 -18.67 5.93 -0.66
N THR A 297 -18.11 5.94 -1.87
CA THR A 297 -18.19 4.82 -2.82
C THR A 297 -17.42 3.61 -2.30
N MET A 298 -16.21 3.82 -1.79
CA MET A 298 -15.43 2.77 -1.13
C MET A 298 -16.17 2.22 0.09
N PHE A 299 -16.77 3.09 0.92
CA PHE A 299 -17.58 2.65 2.06
C PHE A 299 -18.73 1.76 1.62
N ASN A 300 -19.56 2.23 0.68
CA ASN A 300 -20.73 1.49 0.20
C ASN A 300 -20.35 0.14 -0.41
N ARG A 301 -19.18 0.06 -1.07
CA ARG A 301 -18.65 -1.19 -1.62
C ARG A 301 -18.26 -2.20 -0.55
N PHE A 302 -17.85 -1.76 0.64
CA PHE A 302 -17.29 -2.61 1.70
C PHE A 302 -18.08 -2.59 3.03
N GLN A 303 -19.27 -1.97 3.05
CA GLN A 303 -20.05 -1.67 4.27
C GLN A 303 -20.69 -2.89 4.96
N ASP A 304 -20.90 -4.00 4.24
CA ASP A 304 -21.53 -5.21 4.80
C ASP A 304 -20.68 -5.88 5.90
N ASN A 305 -19.46 -5.38 6.13
CA ASN A 305 -18.63 -5.70 7.27
C ASN A 305 -18.85 -4.65 8.39
N ALA A 306 -19.58 -4.99 9.46
CA ALA A 306 -19.85 -4.06 10.57
C ALA A 306 -18.59 -3.47 11.25
N SER A 307 -17.42 -4.11 11.12
CA SER A 307 -16.15 -3.55 11.59
C SER A 307 -15.63 -2.40 10.71
N MET A 308 -15.96 -2.44 9.42
CA MET A 308 -15.57 -1.43 8.44
C MET A 308 -16.25 -0.10 8.68
N ALA A 309 -17.53 -0.12 9.04
CA ALA A 309 -18.28 1.10 9.30
C ALA A 309 -17.61 1.97 10.38
N LYS A 310 -17.21 1.34 11.48
CA LYS A 310 -16.54 2.01 12.61
C LYS A 310 -15.12 2.46 12.28
N MET A 311 -14.39 1.74 11.41
CA MET A 311 -13.06 2.14 10.98
C MET A 311 -13.11 3.42 10.14
N PHE A 312 -14.08 3.48 9.24
CA PHE A 312 -14.30 4.59 8.34
C PHE A 312 -14.67 5.88 9.07
N GLU A 313 -15.62 5.82 10.02
CA GLU A 313 -15.99 6.97 10.85
C GLU A 313 -14.76 7.56 11.56
N ARG A 314 -13.91 6.70 12.16
CA ARG A 314 -12.66 7.14 12.82
C ARG A 314 -11.68 7.75 11.82
N PHE A 315 -11.56 7.18 10.63
CA PHE A 315 -10.68 7.70 9.59
C PHE A 315 -11.13 9.11 9.15
N MET A 316 -12.41 9.31 8.86
CA MET A 316 -12.97 10.61 8.48
C MET A 316 -12.81 11.65 9.58
N GLN A 317 -13.10 11.28 10.83
CA GLN A 317 -12.85 12.15 11.99
C GLN A 317 -11.36 12.52 12.10
N SER A 318 -10.44 11.58 11.91
CA SER A 318 -9.00 11.85 12.03
C SER A 318 -8.40 12.62 10.86
N SER A 319 -9.02 12.55 9.69
CA SER A 319 -8.55 13.20 8.45
C SER A 319 -9.13 14.61 8.27
N MET A 320 -10.27 14.91 8.90
CA MET A 320 -10.98 16.18 8.74
C MET A 320 -11.06 17.04 10.02
N ALA A 321 -10.75 16.51 11.20
CA ALA A 321 -10.75 17.31 12.43
C ALA A 321 -9.48 18.17 12.55
N PRO A 322 -9.58 19.47 12.90
CA PRO A 322 -8.48 20.20 13.51
C PRO A 322 -8.08 19.47 14.78
N LEU A 323 -6.91 18.82 14.77
CA LEU A 323 -6.51 17.93 15.84
C LEU A 323 -6.28 18.73 17.13
N GLU A 324 -7.12 18.50 18.15
CA GLU A 324 -6.98 19.15 19.46
C GLU A 324 -5.56 18.98 20.03
N ALA A 325 -5.10 19.98 20.76
CA ALA A 325 -3.76 19.99 21.34
C ALA A 325 -3.63 18.80 22.28
N SER A 326 -2.67 17.90 22.04
CA SER A 326 -2.31 16.93 23.06
C SER A 326 -1.47 17.68 24.08
N SER A 327 -2.11 18.15 25.14
CA SER A 327 -1.39 18.44 26.38
C SER A 327 -0.99 17.11 26.98
N LYS A 328 0.28 16.71 26.79
CA LYS A 328 1.11 15.95 27.73
C LYS A 328 2.52 15.81 27.15
#